data_AF-W2PLM1-F1
#
_entry.id   AF-W2PLM1-F1
#
_cell.length_a   1.000
_cell.length_b   1.000
_cell.length_c   1.000
_cell.angle_alpha   90.00
_cell.angle_beta   90.00
_cell.angle_gamma   90.00
#
_symmetry.space_group_name_H-M   'P 1'
#
loop_
_entity.id
_entity.type
_entity.pdbx_description
1 polymer ?
#
loop_
_entity_poly.entity_id
_entity_poly.type
_entity_poly.pdbx_seq_one_letter_code
_entity_poly.pdbx_strand_id
1 'polypeptide(L)'
;MLRLLACFVVFIVYGSAVAFSIDINGWYPCTLTEESSEPLLNDISFECATIEAPLCHSGICNSSKTIDLFVKRKLAPTKSNQKSNAHKSVWFLAGGPGASSADST
;
A
#
# COMPACT_ATOMS: atom_id res chain seq x y z
N MET A 1 -9.67 -20.94 -47.25
CA MET A 1 -10.24 -21.05 -45.88
C MET A 1 -9.18 -21.11 -44.76
N LEU A 2 -7.88 -20.96 -45.03
CA LEU A 2 -6.81 -21.05 -44.02
C LEU A 2 -6.42 -19.69 -43.38
N ARG A 3 -6.91 -18.57 -43.91
CA ARG A 3 -6.58 -17.21 -43.43
C ARG A 3 -7.43 -16.71 -42.26
N LEU A 4 -8.55 -17.36 -41.96
CA LEU A 4 -9.46 -16.96 -40.87
C LEU A 4 -9.08 -17.57 -39.50
N LEU A 5 -8.33 -18.67 -39.47
CA LEU A 5 -7.90 -19.30 -38.22
C LEU A 5 -6.78 -18.50 -37.51
N ALA A 6 -5.91 -17.83 -38.27
CA ALA A 6 -4.77 -17.10 -37.71
C ALA A 6 -5.19 -15.90 -36.84
N CYS A 7 -6.32 -15.24 -37.17
CA CYS A 7 -6.80 -14.11 -36.38
C CYS A 7 -7.38 -14.53 -35.02
N PHE A 8 -7.93 -15.75 -34.91
CA PHE A 8 -8.52 -16.22 -33.64
C PHE A 8 -7.46 -16.61 -32.60
N VAL A 9 -6.28 -17.07 -33.06
CA VAL A 9 -5.18 -17.46 -32.17
C VAL A 9 -4.50 -16.25 -31.52
N VAL A 10 -4.52 -15.08 -32.19
CA VAL A 10 -3.84 -13.88 -31.71
C VAL A 10 -4.57 -13.17 -30.57
N PHE A 11 -5.89 -13.38 -30.40
CA PHE A 11 -6.66 -12.71 -29.34
C PHE A 11 -6.52 -13.34 -27.95
N ILE A 12 -6.00 -14.57 -27.82
CA ILE A 12 -5.97 -15.29 -26.51
C ILE A 12 -4.76 -14.89 -25.65
N VAL A 13 -3.77 -14.16 -26.19
CA VAL A 13 -2.54 -13.80 -25.46
C VAL A 13 -2.59 -12.39 -24.85
N TYR A 14 -3.78 -11.80 -24.69
CA TYR A 14 -3.94 -10.66 -23.78
C TYR A 14 -4.02 -11.22 -22.36
N GLY A 15 -2.86 -11.33 -21.70
CA GLY A 15 -2.79 -11.69 -20.29
C GLY A 15 -3.70 -10.79 -19.47
N SER A 16 -4.62 -11.40 -18.72
CA SER A 16 -5.51 -10.70 -17.81
C SER A 16 -4.65 -9.89 -16.84
N ALA A 17 -4.74 -8.55 -16.88
CA ALA A 17 -4.25 -7.72 -15.81
C ALA A 17 -5.10 -8.03 -14.58
N VAL A 18 -4.61 -8.91 -13.70
CA VAL A 18 -5.24 -9.15 -12.41
C VAL A 18 -5.07 -7.85 -11.63
N ALA A 19 -6.16 -7.10 -11.49
CA ALA A 19 -6.19 -5.97 -10.59
C ALA A 19 -6.05 -6.52 -9.17
N PHE A 20 -4.85 -6.45 -8.61
CA PHE A 20 -4.63 -6.75 -7.20
C PHE A 20 -5.15 -5.57 -6.38
N SER A 21 -6.27 -5.77 -5.69
CA SER A 21 -6.67 -4.90 -4.59
C SER A 21 -5.77 -5.23 -3.40
N ILE A 22 -5.08 -4.23 -2.88
CA ILE A 22 -4.38 -4.34 -1.60
C ILE A 22 -5.45 -4.48 -0.51
N ASP A 23 -5.41 -5.58 0.24
CA ASP A 23 -6.30 -5.76 1.38
C ASP A 23 -5.71 -5.04 2.59
N ILE A 24 -6.45 -4.03 3.06
CA ILE A 24 -6.09 -3.20 4.20
C ILE A 24 -7.15 -3.38 5.28
N ASN A 25 -6.73 -3.67 6.50
CA ASN A 25 -7.63 -3.96 7.61
C ASN A 25 -8.44 -2.76 8.14
N GLY A 26 -8.41 -1.63 7.42
CA GLY A 26 -9.00 -0.37 7.82
C GLY A 26 -8.02 0.55 8.55
N TRP A 27 -8.25 1.85 8.43
CA TRP A 27 -7.42 2.87 9.08
C TRP A 27 -7.97 3.17 10.47
N TYR A 28 -7.09 3.13 11.47
CA TYR A 28 -7.41 3.48 12.85
C TYR A 28 -6.38 4.45 13.42
N PRO A 29 -6.72 5.27 14.43
CA PRO A 29 -5.74 6.14 15.09
C PRO A 29 -4.58 5.30 15.64
N CYS A 30 -3.35 5.70 15.34
CA CYS A 30 -2.18 5.06 15.94
C CYS A 30 -2.21 5.29 17.47
N THR A 31 -1.95 4.26 18.27
CA THR A 31 -1.75 4.43 19.70
C THR A 31 -0.45 5.22 19.90
N LEU A 32 -0.55 6.47 20.36
CA LEU A 32 0.61 7.22 20.81
C LEU A 32 1.08 6.52 22.09
N THR A 33 2.28 5.93 22.08
CA THR A 33 2.96 5.60 23.33
C THR A 33 3.09 6.90 24.12
N GLU A 34 2.73 6.87 25.41
CA GLU A 34 2.57 8.05 26.28
C GLU A 34 3.85 8.85 26.58
N GLU A 35 4.88 8.77 25.71
CA GLU A 35 6.19 9.41 25.90
C GLU A 35 6.40 10.68 25.06
N SER A 36 5.42 11.14 24.28
CA SER A 36 5.50 12.47 23.67
C SER A 36 4.93 13.53 24.61
N SER A 37 5.66 13.86 25.67
CA SER A 37 5.36 15.00 26.57
C SER A 37 5.58 16.37 25.90
N GLU A 38 5.83 16.40 24.58
CA GLU A 38 6.03 17.59 23.78
C GLU A 38 4.71 18.11 23.19
N PRO A 39 4.22 19.30 23.60
CA PRO A 39 2.92 19.84 23.22
C PRO A 39 2.74 20.06 21.70
N LEU A 40 3.82 20.07 20.92
CA LEU A 40 3.81 20.19 19.46
C LEU A 40 3.41 18.89 18.73
N LEU A 41 3.57 17.72 19.36
CA LEU A 41 3.27 16.43 18.74
C LEU A 41 1.77 16.06 18.84
N ASN A 42 1.04 16.70 19.76
CA ASN A 42 -0.40 16.49 19.95
C ASN A 42 -1.26 16.92 18.75
N ASP A 43 -0.74 17.76 17.85
CA ASP A 43 -1.44 18.18 16.62
C ASP A 43 -1.14 17.26 15.41
N ILE A 44 -0.27 16.25 15.59
CA ILE A 44 0.08 15.31 14.54
C ILE A 44 -0.68 14.00 14.76
N SER A 45 -1.89 13.91 14.18
CA SER A 45 -2.62 12.65 14.10
C SER A 45 -2.08 11.78 12.96
N PHE A 46 -1.71 10.54 13.31
CA PHE A 46 -1.39 9.49 12.37
C PHE A 46 -2.46 8.41 12.38
N GLU A 47 -2.69 7.82 11.21
CA GLU A 47 -3.52 6.63 11.06
C GLU A 47 -2.63 5.42 10.75
N CYS A 48 -2.93 4.30 11.39
CA CYS A 48 -2.23 3.05 11.28
C CYS A 48 -3.13 2.01 10.63
N ALA A 49 -2.52 1.04 9.95
CA ALA A 49 -3.18 -0.12 9.37
C ALA A 49 -2.17 -1.24 9.12
N THR A 50 -2.68 -2.41 8.79
CA THR A 50 -1.93 -3.56 8.31
C THR A 50 -2.41 -3.93 6.92
N ILE A 51 -1.46 -4.24 6.04
CA ILE A 51 -1.67 -4.74 4.70
C ILE A 51 -1.22 -6.21 4.66
N GLU A 52 -2.10 -7.11 4.24
CA GLU A 52 -1.70 -8.49 3.95
C GLU A 52 -1.05 -8.55 2.56
N ALA A 53 0.16 -9.11 2.48
CA ALA A 53 0.90 -9.26 1.23
C ALA A 53 1.38 -10.72 1.04
N PRO A 54 1.44 -11.24 -0.19
CA PRO A 54 2.05 -12.54 -0.45
C PRO A 54 3.52 -12.57 -0.02
N LEU A 55 3.93 -13.60 0.72
CA LEU A 55 5.33 -13.80 1.07
C LEU A 55 6.17 -14.10 -0.18
N CYS A 56 5.59 -14.81 -1.15
CA CYS A 56 6.25 -15.19 -2.39
C CYS A 56 5.77 -14.37 -3.57
N HIS A 57 6.71 -13.77 -4.29
CA HIS A 57 6.43 -13.17 -5.58
C HIS A 57 6.34 -14.25 -6.68
N SER A 58 5.40 -14.06 -7.61
CA SER A 58 5.20 -14.99 -8.73
C SER A 58 6.48 -15.13 -9.56
N GLY A 59 6.85 -16.37 -9.88
CA GLY A 59 8.07 -16.68 -10.64
C GLY A 59 9.37 -16.68 -9.83
N ILE A 60 9.35 -16.25 -8.57
CA ILE A 60 10.54 -16.25 -7.69
C ILE A 60 10.51 -17.42 -6.71
N CYS A 61 9.36 -17.67 -6.06
CA CYS A 61 9.20 -18.81 -5.16
C CYS A 61 7.76 -19.34 -5.16
N ASN A 62 7.59 -20.56 -4.63
CA ASN A 62 6.29 -21.22 -4.53
C ASN A 62 5.86 -21.30 -3.06
N SER A 63 4.93 -20.43 -2.67
CA SER A 63 4.29 -20.45 -1.35
C SER A 63 2.96 -19.70 -1.42
N SER A 64 1.97 -20.19 -0.68
CA SER A 64 0.70 -19.50 -0.44
C SER A 64 0.68 -18.69 0.86
N LYS A 65 1.81 -18.61 1.57
CA LYS A 65 1.90 -17.85 2.82
C LYS A 65 1.83 -16.35 2.56
N THR A 66 1.30 -15.63 3.52
CA THR A 66 1.21 -14.17 3.55
C THR A 66 2.07 -13.61 4.68
N ILE A 67 2.34 -12.31 4.61
CA ILE A 67 2.96 -11.51 5.65
C ILE A 67 2.14 -10.24 5.88
N ASP A 68 2.18 -9.77 7.12
CA ASP A 68 1.55 -8.54 7.54
C ASP A 68 2.54 -7.38 7.42
N LEU A 69 2.18 -6.38 6.62
CA LEU A 69 2.94 -5.14 6.45
C LEU A 69 2.24 -4.02 7.24
N PHE A 70 2.88 -3.57 8.32
CA PHE A 70 2.40 -2.42 9.07
C PHE A 70 2.66 -1.12 8.30
N VAL A 71 1.65 -0.24 8.22
CA VAL A 71 1.75 1.07 7.60
C VAL A 71 1.21 2.16 8.52
N LYS A 72 1.87 3.32 8.47
CA LYS A 72 1.50 4.54 9.19
C LYS A 72 1.39 5.68 8.18
N ARG A 73 0.29 6.45 8.22
CA ARG A 73 0.07 7.59 7.32
C ARG A 73 -0.34 8.84 8.08
N LYS A 74 -0.01 9.99 7.50
CA LYS A 74 -0.57 11.29 7.88
C LYS A 74 -1.45 11.78 6.74
N LEU A 75 -2.69 12.16 7.04
CA LEU A 75 -3.56 12.75 6.04
C LEU A 75 -3.07 14.15 5.66
N ALA A 76 -3.20 14.49 4.38
CA ALA A 76 -2.94 15.84 3.92
C ALA A 76 -3.99 16.79 4.54
N PRO A 77 -3.61 18.03 4.91
CA PRO A 77 -4.58 19.01 5.39
C PRO A 77 -5.67 19.26 4.35
N THR A 78 -6.93 19.23 4.79
CA THR A 78 -8.07 19.52 3.91
C THR A 78 -8.08 21.00 3.53
N LYS A 79 -7.56 21.34 2.34
CA LYS A 79 -7.73 22.69 1.79
C LYS A 79 -9.04 22.75 1.01
N SER A 80 -9.87 23.75 1.32
CA SER A 80 -11.19 24.02 0.71
C SER A 80 -11.21 24.09 -0.83
N ASN A 81 -10.06 24.15 -1.51
CA ASN A 81 -9.94 24.34 -2.96
C ASN A 81 -9.26 23.17 -3.69
N GLN A 82 -9.12 22.00 -3.07
CA GLN A 82 -8.48 20.86 -3.72
C GLN A 82 -9.47 20.16 -4.67
N LYS A 83 -9.18 20.22 -5.98
CA LYS A 83 -9.96 19.56 -7.04
C LYS A 83 -10.04 18.05 -6.74
N SER A 84 -11.26 17.51 -6.60
CA SER A 84 -11.60 16.22 -5.96
C SER A 84 -10.95 14.94 -6.53
N ASN A 85 -10.09 15.02 -7.55
CA ASN A 85 -9.74 13.87 -8.38
C ASN A 85 -8.25 13.51 -8.37
N ALA A 86 -7.44 14.07 -7.46
CA ALA A 86 -6.02 13.73 -7.36
C ALA A 86 -5.53 13.65 -5.91
N HIS A 87 -6.08 12.70 -5.14
CA HIS A 87 -5.45 12.27 -3.91
C HIS A 87 -4.23 11.42 -4.28
N LYS A 88 -3.02 11.97 -4.11
CA LYS A 88 -1.76 11.25 -4.29
C LYS A 88 -1.15 10.99 -2.93
N SER A 89 -0.69 9.76 -2.71
CA SER A 89 0.10 9.40 -1.54
C SER A 89 1.58 9.49 -1.86
N VAL A 90 2.36 10.07 -0.96
CA VAL A 90 3.82 9.99 -0.99
C VAL A 90 4.24 8.89 -0.01
N TRP A 91 4.97 7.90 -0.50
CA TRP A 91 5.48 6.80 0.30
C TRP A 91 6.91 7.09 0.73
N PHE A 92 7.18 6.94 2.02
CA PHE A 92 8.51 7.08 2.59
C PHE A 92 8.99 5.70 3.04
N LEU A 93 10.17 5.32 2.58
CA LEU A 93 10.90 4.14 3.02
C LEU A 93 12.22 4.63 3.61
N ALA A 94 12.31 4.60 4.93
CA ALA A 94 13.46 5.08 5.70
C ALA A 94 14.05 3.93 6.53
N GLY A 95 15.36 3.98 6.78
CA GLY A 95 16.08 2.98 7.59
C GLY A 95 17.12 2.18 6.80
N GLY A 96 17.38 0.96 7.26
CA GLY A 96 18.18 -0.08 6.62
C GLY A 96 17.53 -1.45 6.85
N PRO A 97 18.21 -2.58 6.57
CA PRO A 97 17.63 -3.89 6.86
C PRO A 97 17.24 -4.04 8.34
N GLY A 98 15.98 -4.37 8.60
CA GLY A 98 15.45 -4.58 9.95
C GLY A 98 15.04 -3.32 10.72
N ALA A 99 15.28 -2.11 10.18
CA ALA A 99 14.80 -0.87 10.80
C ALA A 99 13.40 -0.51 10.26
N SER A 100 12.49 -0.13 11.15
CA SER A 100 11.13 0.27 10.79
C SER A 100 11.12 1.68 10.17
N SER A 101 10.48 1.83 9.01
CA SER A 101 10.18 3.16 8.44
C SER A 101 8.99 3.85 9.13
N ALA A 102 8.25 3.12 9.96
CA ALA A 102 7.08 3.62 10.68
C ALA A 102 7.40 4.05 12.12
N ASP A 103 8.60 3.71 12.62
CA ASP A 103 9.09 4.22 13.88
C ASP A 103 9.47 5.68 13.74
N SER A 104 8.97 6.47 14.68
CA SER A 104 9.38 7.85 14.91
C SER A 104 9.98 7.88 16.31
N THR A 105 11.29 8.08 16.39
CA THR A 105 11.96 8.56 17.60
C THR A 105 11.41 9.93 17.96
#